data_AF-A0A0J8R987-F1
#
_entry.id   AF-A0A0J8R987-F1
#
_cell.length_a   1.000
_cell.length_b   1.000
_cell.length_c   1.000
_cell.angle_alpha   90.00
_cell.angle_beta   90.00
_cell.angle_gamma   90.00
#
_symmetry.space_group_name_H-M   'P 1'
#
loop_
_entity.id
_entity.type
_entity.pdbx_description
1 polymer ?
#
loop_
_entity_poly.entity_id
_entity_poly.type
_entity_poly.pdbx_seq_one_letter_code
_entity_poly.pdbx_strand_id
1 'polypeptide(L)'
;MKRNPVPTKVVTVPGPIVVAYELDGKPISKEEACKGITEGSLLWADGGSYPEVCEPTPPAPVDKPKGGQEFYEAPKPEEPATTSEAALPPIDLPKPELPKPKLPEPDISLPGEGEGLDTDFPDGEIDCSDFPSKYGPISLHWLGHGGWSGVQLPNYGGGLISSIRTAIKGEGCTEGTMCSYACPPGYQKSQWHPRKGSTGESVGGLECKNGKLRLTNPTLSKKLCVKGAGGVKVKNTMSEVVSVCRTDYPGTESETIPLLASPGSTNPLTCPDAGTYYKWKNMPTSAQYYVNPKGIGIKEACQWGDGSKPIGNWAPINLGVGKKDGATWISIFQNKPTTNEKLDFKIEIKGDNLSGSCRYENGLFYSATGSNSDGCTVQVMSGEATYVFS
;
A
#
# COMPACT_ATOMS: atom_id res chain seq x y z
N MET A 1 -40.44 -19.65 2.74
CA MET A 1 -40.40 -18.74 3.91
C MET A 1 -39.34 -17.68 3.66
N LYS A 2 -39.73 -16.39 3.60
CA LYS A 2 -38.79 -15.26 3.51
C LYS A 2 -38.17 -15.04 4.89
N ARG A 3 -36.84 -15.03 5.00
CA ARG A 3 -36.12 -14.62 6.23
C ARG A 3 -35.97 -13.09 6.20
N ASN A 4 -36.52 -12.42 7.21
CA ASN A 4 -36.24 -11.01 7.49
C ASN A 4 -34.78 -10.86 7.94
N PRO A 5 -34.04 -9.85 7.46
CA PRO A 5 -32.73 -9.53 8.02
C PRO A 5 -32.89 -8.83 9.37
N VAL A 6 -32.16 -9.32 10.37
CA VAL A 6 -32.00 -8.68 11.68
C VAL A 6 -31.11 -7.44 11.50
N PRO A 7 -31.48 -6.26 12.04
CA PRO A 7 -30.67 -5.06 11.89
C PRO A 7 -29.40 -5.14 12.74
N THR A 8 -28.24 -5.08 12.09
CA THR A 8 -26.94 -4.96 12.74
C THR A 8 -26.80 -3.55 13.34
N LYS A 9 -26.71 -3.43 14.67
CA LYS A 9 -26.34 -2.18 15.34
C LYS A 9 -24.88 -1.86 15.01
N VAL A 10 -24.66 -0.79 14.26
CA VAL A 10 -23.33 -0.18 14.09
C VAL A 10 -23.04 0.60 15.37
N VAL A 11 -22.04 0.17 16.14
CA VAL A 11 -21.49 0.96 17.26
C VAL A 11 -20.33 1.76 16.70
N THR A 12 -20.53 3.06 16.53
CA THR A 12 -19.47 4.00 16.17
C THR A 12 -18.60 4.25 17.39
N VAL A 13 -17.34 3.81 17.37
CA VAL A 13 -16.36 4.18 18.40
C VAL A 13 -15.75 5.53 17.99
N PRO A 14 -15.79 6.59 18.82
CA PRO A 14 -15.13 7.84 18.53
C PRO A 14 -13.62 7.63 18.38
N GLY A 15 -13.03 8.20 17.32
CA GLY A 15 -11.57 8.21 17.14
C GLY A 15 -10.84 9.04 18.21
N PRO A 16 -9.50 8.99 18.25
CA PRO A 16 -8.71 9.71 19.25
C PRO A 16 -8.93 11.23 19.17
N ILE A 17 -9.18 11.86 20.32
CA ILE A 17 -9.33 13.31 20.45
C ILE A 17 -7.94 13.93 20.47
N VAL A 18 -7.64 14.78 19.49
CA VAL A 18 -6.42 15.60 19.47
C VAL A 18 -6.79 17.00 19.94
N VAL A 19 -6.17 17.46 21.03
CA VAL A 19 -6.42 18.79 21.58
C VAL A 19 -5.41 19.77 21.02
N ALA A 20 -5.91 20.81 20.33
CA ALA A 20 -5.12 21.93 19.84
C ALA A 20 -5.37 23.15 20.75
N TYR A 21 -4.31 23.94 21.00
CA TYR A 21 -4.39 25.16 21.79
C TYR A 21 -4.26 26.37 20.87
N GLU A 22 -5.21 27.31 20.99
CA GLU A 22 -5.23 28.53 20.20
C GLU A 22 -5.42 29.76 21.11
N LEU A 23 -4.68 30.82 20.83
CA LEU A 23 -4.82 32.14 21.46
C LEU A 23 -4.99 33.18 20.35
N ASP A 24 -6.08 33.96 20.39
CA ASP A 24 -6.43 34.98 19.38
C ASP A 24 -6.38 34.45 17.93
N GLY A 25 -6.82 33.21 17.72
CA GLY A 25 -6.85 32.56 16.40
C GLY A 25 -5.48 32.13 15.86
N LYS A 26 -4.45 32.07 16.70
CA LYS A 26 -3.13 31.52 16.37
C LYS A 26 -2.82 30.30 17.24
N PRO A 27 -2.24 29.24 16.65
CA PRO A 27 -1.84 28.06 17.42
C PRO A 27 -0.70 28.41 18.38
N ILE A 28 -0.81 27.94 19.63
CA ILE A 28 0.24 28.03 20.65
C ILE A 28 0.61 26.63 21.16
N SER A 29 1.78 26.48 21.78
CA SER A 29 2.19 25.19 22.32
C SER A 29 1.38 24.79 23.55
N LYS A 30 1.30 23.48 23.85
CA LYS A 30 0.69 22.95 25.08
C LYS A 30 1.37 23.57 26.31
N GLU A 31 2.69 23.70 26.27
CA GLU A 31 3.49 24.25 27.37
C GLU A 31 3.15 25.71 27.65
N GLU A 32 3.03 26.53 26.60
CA GLU A 32 2.65 27.95 26.72
C GLU A 32 1.22 28.11 27.22
N ALA A 33 0.28 27.33 26.67
CA ALA A 33 -1.12 27.37 27.09
C ALA A 33 -1.30 26.95 28.55
N CYS A 34 -0.74 25.80 28.93
CA CYS A 34 -0.88 25.26 30.29
C CYS A 34 -0.17 26.11 31.34
N LYS A 35 0.98 26.70 31.00
CA LYS A 35 1.65 27.67 31.87
C LYS A 35 0.79 28.92 32.07
N GLY A 36 0.24 29.49 30.99
CA GLY A 36 -0.61 30.67 31.06
C GLY A 36 -1.90 30.47 31.86
N ILE A 37 -2.53 29.30 31.73
CA ILE A 37 -3.70 28.89 32.53
C ILE A 37 -3.33 28.73 34.01
N THR A 38 -2.19 28.10 34.31
CA THR A 38 -1.72 27.87 35.70
C THR A 38 -1.33 29.19 36.39
N GLU A 39 -0.70 30.10 35.66
CA GLU A 39 -0.29 31.42 36.16
C GLU A 39 -1.44 32.44 36.19
N GLY A 40 -2.64 32.06 35.72
CA GLY A 40 -3.83 32.90 35.68
C GLY A 40 -3.77 34.04 34.65
N SER A 41 -2.82 33.98 33.72
CA SER A 41 -2.66 34.96 32.64
C SER A 41 -3.50 34.64 31.41
N LEU A 42 -3.97 33.39 31.28
CA LEU A 42 -4.92 32.93 30.27
C LEU A 42 -6.15 32.32 30.94
N LEU A 43 -7.28 32.36 30.24
CA LEU A 43 -8.53 31.70 30.61
C LEU A 43 -9.05 30.91 29.41
N TRP A 44 -9.77 29.83 29.67
CA TRP A 44 -10.46 29.10 28.61
C TRP A 44 -11.57 29.97 28.01
N ALA A 45 -11.66 30.00 26.68
CA ALA A 45 -12.57 30.88 25.96
C ALA A 45 -14.06 30.60 26.26
N ASP A 46 -14.39 29.38 26.68
CA ASP A 46 -15.71 28.93 27.11
C ASP A 46 -15.97 29.12 28.61
N GLY A 47 -14.97 29.61 29.36
CA GLY A 47 -15.01 29.73 30.82
C GLY A 47 -14.92 28.39 31.57
N GLY A 48 -14.58 27.30 30.87
CA GLY A 48 -14.45 25.95 31.43
C GLY A 48 -13.16 25.71 32.21
N SER A 49 -12.96 24.46 32.66
CA SER A 49 -11.73 23.99 33.31
C SER A 49 -11.43 22.55 32.90
N TYR A 50 -10.23 22.33 32.33
CA TYR A 50 -9.81 21.07 31.72
C TYR A 50 -8.41 20.65 32.20
N PRO A 51 -8.26 20.18 33.46
CA PRO A 51 -6.97 19.88 34.07
C PRO A 51 -6.22 18.73 33.37
N GLU A 52 -6.94 17.75 32.83
CA GLU A 52 -6.39 16.55 32.16
C GLU A 52 -5.56 16.87 30.91
N VAL A 53 -5.80 18.03 30.28
CA VAL A 53 -5.08 18.42 29.06
C VAL A 53 -3.67 18.91 29.39
N CYS A 54 -3.44 19.37 30.63
CA CYS A 54 -2.18 19.95 31.08
C CYS A 54 -1.30 19.03 31.94
N GLU A 55 -1.70 17.78 32.16
CA GLU A 55 -0.87 16.81 32.87
C GLU A 55 0.36 16.37 32.04
N PRO A 56 1.52 16.11 32.68
CA PRO A 56 2.73 15.68 32.00
C PRO A 56 2.63 14.22 31.54
N THR A 57 3.02 13.96 30.29
CA THR A 57 3.12 12.61 29.73
C THR A 57 4.32 11.87 30.38
N PRO A 58 4.20 10.57 30.75
CA PRO A 58 5.32 9.81 31.31
C PRO A 58 6.55 9.79 30.38
N PRO A 59 7.79 9.81 30.91
CA PRO A 59 8.99 9.88 30.08
C PRO A 59 9.21 8.58 29.28
N ALA A 60 9.54 8.75 27.99
CA ALA A 60 9.82 7.66 27.07
C ALA A 60 11.20 7.00 27.33
N PRO A 61 11.34 5.68 27.12
CA PRO A 61 12.65 5.00 27.17
C PRO A 61 13.56 5.48 26.03
N VAL A 62 14.84 5.68 26.32
CA VAL A 62 15.87 6.09 25.36
C VAL A 62 16.34 4.85 24.59
N ASP A 63 16.17 4.80 23.26
CA ASP A 63 16.66 3.69 22.43
C ASP A 63 17.31 4.16 21.11
N LYS A 64 18.36 3.43 20.72
CA LYS A 64 19.17 3.56 19.48
C LYS A 64 18.34 3.25 18.22
N PRO A 65 18.77 3.69 17.01
CA PRO A 65 17.87 3.81 15.87
C PRO A 65 17.38 2.46 15.36
N LYS A 66 16.09 2.20 15.58
CA LYS A 66 15.30 1.13 14.96
C LYS A 66 14.31 1.77 14.00
N GLY A 67 14.36 1.37 12.73
CA GLY A 67 13.36 1.75 11.74
C GLY A 67 12.07 0.98 11.96
N GLY A 68 10.95 1.65 11.74
CA GLY A 68 9.67 1.04 11.38
C GLY A 68 8.95 0.25 12.47
N GLN A 69 8.08 0.97 13.18
CA GLN A 69 6.82 0.51 13.78
C GLN A 69 6.88 -0.54 14.89
N GLU A 70 6.73 -0.09 16.14
CA GLU A 70 5.93 -0.82 17.14
C GLU A 70 5.22 0.14 18.10
N PHE A 71 4.06 -0.31 18.60
CA PHE A 71 3.49 -0.23 19.97
C PHE A 71 1.95 -0.14 19.89
N TYR A 72 1.08 -0.73 20.74
CA TYR A 72 1.14 -1.33 22.09
C TYR A 72 0.14 -2.53 22.17
N GLU A 73 0.44 -3.47 23.06
CA GLU A 73 -0.36 -4.67 23.41
C GLU A 73 -1.39 -4.37 24.51
N ALA A 74 -2.58 -4.99 24.45
CA ALA A 74 -3.61 -4.94 25.50
C ALA A 74 -4.24 -6.34 25.73
N PRO A 75 -4.73 -6.65 26.94
CA PRO A 75 -4.78 -8.01 27.46
C PRO A 75 -5.97 -8.86 26.97
N LYS A 76 -5.67 -10.16 26.84
CA LYS A 76 -6.53 -11.27 26.43
C LYS A 76 -7.68 -11.56 27.41
N PRO A 77 -8.92 -11.74 26.93
CA PRO A 77 -9.98 -12.43 27.68
C PRO A 77 -9.92 -13.95 27.47
N GLU A 78 -10.11 -14.70 28.56
CA GLU A 78 -10.18 -16.16 28.63
C GLU A 78 -11.42 -16.75 27.93
N GLU A 79 -11.25 -17.90 27.29
CA GLU A 79 -12.32 -18.75 26.75
C GLU A 79 -13.06 -19.52 27.87
N PRO A 80 -14.39 -19.67 27.80
CA PRO A 80 -15.08 -20.69 28.56
C PRO A 80 -15.05 -22.04 27.83
N ALA A 81 -14.72 -23.09 28.59
CA ALA A 81 -14.84 -24.48 28.19
C ALA A 81 -16.30 -24.96 28.19
N THR A 82 -16.70 -25.74 27.17
CA THR A 82 -17.90 -26.60 27.19
C THR A 82 -17.65 -27.85 26.35
N THR A 83 -17.41 -28.97 27.02
CA THR A 83 -18.24 -30.19 27.13
C THR A 83 -18.49 -30.98 25.84
N SER A 84 -17.90 -32.17 25.84
CA SER A 84 -18.11 -33.29 24.92
C SER A 84 -19.57 -33.76 24.93
N GLU A 85 -20.20 -33.85 23.75
CA GLU A 85 -21.50 -34.48 23.54
C GLU A 85 -21.36 -35.63 22.55
N ALA A 86 -21.95 -36.78 22.90
CA ALA A 86 -21.72 -38.09 22.30
C ALA A 86 -22.38 -38.23 20.91
N ALA A 87 -21.67 -38.91 20.00
CA ALA A 87 -22.11 -39.19 18.64
C ALA A 87 -23.20 -40.27 18.59
N LEU A 88 -24.25 -40.02 17.79
CA LEU A 88 -25.23 -41.01 17.33
C LEU A 88 -24.77 -41.65 16.02
N PRO A 89 -25.18 -42.90 15.72
CA PRO A 89 -24.68 -43.66 14.57
C PRO A 89 -25.25 -43.12 13.22
N PRO A 90 -24.50 -43.27 12.12
CA PRO A 90 -24.90 -42.74 10.82
C PRO A 90 -26.02 -43.56 10.17
N ILE A 91 -27.02 -42.85 9.64
CA ILE A 91 -28.04 -43.40 8.75
C ILE A 91 -27.51 -43.27 7.32
N ASP A 92 -27.43 -44.41 6.61
CA ASP A 92 -26.95 -44.49 5.23
C ASP A 92 -28.09 -44.08 4.27
N LEU A 93 -27.94 -42.91 3.65
CA LEU A 93 -28.81 -42.43 2.58
C LEU A 93 -27.99 -42.24 1.29
N PRO A 94 -28.50 -42.68 0.13
CA PRO A 94 -27.78 -42.58 -1.13
C PRO A 94 -27.53 -41.11 -1.50
N LYS A 95 -26.25 -40.80 -1.75
CA LYS A 95 -25.73 -39.46 -2.07
C LYS A 95 -26.19 -39.03 -3.47
N PRO A 96 -26.99 -37.95 -3.60
CA PRO A 96 -27.24 -37.34 -4.90
C PRO A 96 -25.95 -36.67 -5.38
N GLU A 97 -25.52 -36.99 -6.60
CA GLU A 97 -24.37 -36.37 -7.23
C GLU A 97 -24.75 -34.92 -7.63
N LEU A 98 -24.51 -33.98 -6.72
CA LEU A 98 -24.65 -32.56 -7.04
C LEU A 98 -23.58 -32.18 -8.07
N PRO A 99 -23.96 -31.48 -9.16
CA PRO A 99 -22.99 -30.99 -10.12
C PRO A 99 -22.00 -30.07 -9.38
N LYS A 100 -20.71 -30.37 -9.52
CA LYS A 100 -19.63 -29.52 -8.98
C LYS A 100 -19.85 -28.10 -9.50
N PRO A 101 -20.01 -27.09 -8.63
CA PRO A 101 -20.05 -25.71 -9.08
C PRO A 101 -18.71 -25.43 -9.78
N LYS A 102 -18.76 -25.09 -11.06
CA LYS A 102 -17.59 -24.60 -11.79
C LYS A 102 -17.20 -23.29 -11.11
N LEU A 103 -16.10 -23.26 -10.34
CA LEU A 103 -15.57 -22.00 -9.84
C LEU A 103 -15.35 -21.08 -11.05
N PRO A 104 -15.70 -19.78 -10.96
CA PRO A 104 -15.39 -18.85 -12.03
C PRO A 104 -13.88 -18.92 -12.28
N GLU A 105 -13.51 -19.16 -13.54
CA GLU A 105 -12.11 -19.09 -13.97
C GLU A 105 -11.58 -17.69 -13.59
N PRO A 106 -10.37 -17.59 -13.00
CA PRO A 106 -9.84 -16.30 -12.62
C PRO A 106 -9.73 -15.42 -13.86
N ASP A 107 -10.12 -14.16 -13.72
CA ASP A 107 -9.98 -13.17 -14.77
C ASP A 107 -8.49 -12.82 -14.91
N ILE A 108 -7.83 -13.50 -15.86
CA ILE A 108 -6.40 -13.40 -16.17
C ILE A 108 -6.12 -12.25 -17.16
N SER A 109 -7.13 -11.42 -17.50
CA SER A 109 -6.92 -10.34 -18.47
C SER A 109 -5.84 -9.38 -17.97
N LEU A 110 -4.77 -9.21 -18.74
CA LEU A 110 -3.78 -8.18 -18.48
C LEU A 110 -4.44 -6.80 -18.60
N PRO A 111 -4.00 -5.79 -17.82
CA PRO A 111 -4.38 -4.41 -18.10
C PRO A 111 -3.93 -4.09 -19.53
N GLY A 112 -4.73 -3.34 -20.28
CA GLY A 112 -4.28 -2.87 -21.60
C GLY A 112 -2.93 -2.16 -21.47
N GLU A 113 -2.00 -2.45 -22.38
CA GLU A 113 -0.71 -1.76 -22.43
C GLU A 113 -0.96 -0.27 -22.63
N GLY A 114 -0.36 0.57 -21.79
CA GLY A 114 -0.45 2.01 -21.98
C GLY A 114 0.35 2.39 -23.23
N GLU A 115 -0.32 3.02 -24.18
CA GLU A 115 0.32 3.49 -25.41
C GLU A 115 1.13 4.76 -25.13
N GLY A 116 2.10 5.11 -25.97
CA GLY A 116 2.77 6.41 -25.88
C GLY A 116 3.65 6.60 -24.64
N LEU A 117 4.32 5.55 -24.14
CA LEU A 117 5.31 5.65 -23.05
C LEU A 117 6.40 6.71 -23.31
N ASP A 118 6.68 6.98 -24.59
CA ASP A 118 7.66 7.98 -25.02
C ASP A 118 7.06 9.31 -25.47
N THR A 119 5.76 9.50 -25.26
CA THR A 119 5.03 10.71 -25.64
C THR A 119 4.92 11.66 -24.46
N ASP A 120 5.26 12.93 -24.68
CA ASP A 120 5.05 13.98 -23.68
C ASP A 120 3.55 14.16 -23.41
N PHE A 121 3.20 14.35 -22.14
CA PHE A 121 1.83 14.59 -21.73
C PHE A 121 1.38 16.01 -22.12
N PRO A 122 0.21 16.16 -22.77
CA PRO A 122 -0.32 17.47 -23.14
C PRO A 122 -0.95 18.15 -21.92
N ASP A 123 -0.10 18.84 -21.14
CA ASP A 123 -0.50 19.50 -19.89
C ASP A 123 -1.67 20.46 -20.08
N GLY A 124 -2.77 20.23 -19.35
CA GLY A 124 -3.95 21.09 -19.38
C GLY A 124 -4.89 20.90 -20.57
N GLU A 125 -4.68 19.89 -21.43
CA GLU A 125 -5.54 19.63 -22.59
C GLU A 125 -6.59 18.55 -22.33
N ILE A 126 -6.23 17.52 -21.56
CA ILE A 126 -7.10 16.36 -21.28
C ILE A 126 -8.08 16.68 -20.15
N ASP A 127 -9.35 16.32 -20.35
CA ASP A 127 -10.39 16.48 -19.32
C ASP A 127 -10.14 15.55 -18.13
N CYS A 128 -10.48 15.98 -16.92
CA CYS A 128 -10.28 15.15 -15.72
C CYS A 128 -11.08 13.84 -15.73
N SER A 129 -12.19 13.80 -16.48
CA SER A 129 -12.98 12.57 -16.68
C SER A 129 -12.27 11.52 -17.52
N ASP A 130 -11.27 11.92 -18.31
CA ASP A 130 -10.64 11.07 -19.31
C ASP A 130 -9.34 10.47 -18.77
N PHE A 131 -9.26 9.14 -18.76
CA PHE A 131 -8.05 8.46 -18.36
C PHE A 131 -6.97 8.54 -19.47
N PRO A 132 -5.74 8.99 -19.18
CA PRO A 132 -4.75 9.30 -20.20
C PRO A 132 -3.96 8.06 -20.70
N SER A 133 -4.65 6.99 -21.13
CA SER A 133 -4.00 5.74 -21.55
C SER A 133 -3.10 5.86 -22.78
N LYS A 134 -3.23 6.95 -23.55
CA LYS A 134 -2.39 7.25 -24.74
C LYS A 134 -1.00 7.80 -24.39
N TYR A 135 -0.69 7.98 -23.11
CA TYR A 135 0.54 8.64 -22.63
C TYR A 135 1.33 7.80 -21.62
N GLY A 136 1.15 6.48 -21.65
CA GLY A 136 1.88 5.49 -20.87
C GLY A 136 1.10 4.78 -19.77
N PRO A 137 0.17 5.42 -19.02
CA PRO A 137 -0.55 4.76 -17.94
C PRO A 137 -1.44 3.59 -18.39
N ILE A 138 -1.52 2.58 -17.53
CA ILE A 138 -2.43 1.44 -17.68
C ILE A 138 -3.70 1.65 -16.85
N SER A 139 -4.86 1.38 -17.46
CA SER A 139 -6.15 1.60 -16.81
C SER A 139 -6.48 0.50 -15.80
N LEU A 140 -6.69 0.90 -14.54
CA LEU A 140 -7.10 0.03 -13.44
C LEU A 140 -8.61 0.10 -13.19
N HIS A 141 -9.41 -0.02 -14.25
CA HIS A 141 -10.86 0.19 -14.23
C HIS A 141 -11.63 -0.63 -13.17
N TRP A 142 -11.12 -1.80 -12.76
CA TRP A 142 -11.75 -2.65 -11.74
C TRP A 142 -11.82 -1.99 -10.36
N LEU A 143 -10.91 -1.04 -10.06
CA LEU A 143 -10.94 -0.27 -8.82
C LEU A 143 -12.15 0.67 -8.74
N GLY A 144 -12.79 0.96 -9.88
CA GLY A 144 -13.99 1.79 -9.95
C GLY A 144 -13.71 3.28 -9.74
N HIS A 145 -12.49 3.72 -10.08
CA HIS A 145 -12.07 5.13 -10.08
C HIS A 145 -11.77 5.62 -11.50
N GLY A 146 -12.55 5.23 -12.51
CA GLY A 146 -12.31 5.70 -13.89
C GLY A 146 -10.95 5.34 -14.48
N GLY A 147 -10.31 4.26 -14.01
CA GLY A 147 -9.00 3.80 -14.48
C GLY A 147 -7.80 4.24 -13.63
N TRP A 148 -7.98 5.21 -12.72
CA TRP A 148 -6.94 5.69 -11.81
C TRP A 148 -6.53 4.62 -10.79
N SER A 149 -5.25 4.59 -10.39
CA SER A 149 -4.73 3.67 -9.37
C SER A 149 -5.10 4.07 -7.95
N GLY A 150 -5.59 5.29 -7.79
CA GLY A 150 -6.09 5.89 -6.57
C GLY A 150 -6.39 7.36 -6.81
N VAL A 151 -7.33 7.93 -6.09
CA VAL A 151 -7.62 9.37 -6.16
C VAL A 151 -7.60 9.92 -4.75
N GLN A 152 -6.80 10.96 -4.53
CA GLN A 152 -6.69 11.64 -3.26
C GLN A 152 -7.42 12.99 -3.36
N LEU A 153 -8.26 13.28 -2.37
CA LEU A 153 -9.01 14.53 -2.23
C LEU A 153 -8.35 15.32 -1.08
N PRO A 154 -7.33 16.14 -1.38
CA PRO A 154 -6.68 16.97 -0.38
C PRO A 154 -7.63 18.08 0.09
N ASN A 155 -7.69 18.30 1.40
CA ASN A 155 -8.26 19.50 1.97
C ASN A 155 -7.14 20.50 2.28
N TYR A 156 -7.35 21.78 1.96
CA TYR A 156 -6.36 22.82 2.16
C TYR A 156 -6.74 23.72 3.33
N GLY A 157 -5.82 23.87 4.29
CA GLY A 157 -5.93 24.81 5.41
C GLY A 157 -4.69 25.69 5.46
N GLY A 158 -4.85 27.02 5.47
CA GLY A 158 -3.70 27.95 5.54
C GLY A 158 -2.69 27.79 4.39
N GLY A 159 -3.12 27.30 3.21
CA GLY A 159 -2.24 27.02 2.07
C GLY A 159 -1.48 25.68 2.14
N LEU A 160 -1.69 24.89 3.19
CA LEU A 160 -1.12 23.54 3.38
C LEU A 160 -2.18 22.46 3.21
N ILE A 161 -1.77 21.22 2.91
CA ILE A 161 -2.68 20.07 2.90
C ILE A 161 -2.94 19.66 4.35
N SER A 162 -4.12 19.97 4.87
CA SER A 162 -4.49 19.71 6.27
C SER A 162 -4.91 18.27 6.50
N SER A 163 -5.55 17.65 5.51
CA SER A 163 -5.98 16.26 5.51
C SER A 163 -6.14 15.75 4.08
N ILE A 164 -6.17 14.43 3.92
CA ILE A 164 -6.39 13.77 2.64
C ILE A 164 -7.45 12.70 2.82
N ARG A 165 -8.49 12.72 1.99
CA ARG A 165 -9.44 11.61 1.88
C ARG A 165 -9.13 10.83 0.60
N THR A 166 -9.09 9.51 0.66
CA THR A 166 -9.02 8.68 -0.54
C THR A 166 -10.42 8.46 -1.12
N ALA A 167 -10.53 8.49 -2.43
CA ALA A 167 -11.77 8.20 -3.14
C ALA A 167 -12.24 6.76 -2.87
N ILE A 168 -13.55 6.56 -2.78
CA ILE A 168 -14.17 5.23 -2.72
C ILE A 168 -14.69 4.82 -4.10
N LYS A 169 -15.03 3.54 -4.26
CA LYS A 169 -15.56 3.00 -5.52
C LYS A 169 -16.75 3.83 -6.02
N GLY A 170 -16.69 4.27 -7.27
CA GLY A 170 -17.69 5.15 -7.88
C GLY A 170 -17.30 6.63 -7.89
N GLU A 171 -16.31 7.02 -7.09
CA GLU A 171 -15.67 8.34 -7.19
C GLU A 171 -14.44 8.28 -8.09
N GLY A 172 -14.12 9.38 -8.76
CA GLY A 172 -13.00 9.46 -9.71
C GLY A 172 -12.29 10.81 -9.69
N CYS A 173 -11.47 11.05 -10.71
CA CYS A 173 -10.71 12.28 -10.87
C CYS A 173 -11.66 13.46 -11.17
N THR A 174 -11.76 14.36 -10.20
CA THR A 174 -12.66 15.53 -10.23
C THR A 174 -11.91 16.78 -9.75
N GLU A 175 -12.51 17.96 -9.91
CA GLU A 175 -11.84 19.24 -9.61
C GLU A 175 -11.19 19.24 -8.22
N GLY A 176 -9.93 19.68 -8.15
CA GLY A 176 -9.14 19.76 -6.92
C GLY A 176 -8.58 18.43 -6.39
N THR A 177 -8.81 17.32 -7.10
CA THR A 177 -8.27 16.00 -6.71
C THR A 177 -6.89 15.73 -7.32
N MET A 178 -6.17 14.82 -6.68
CA MET A 178 -4.89 14.27 -7.12
C MET A 178 -5.12 12.85 -7.64
N CYS A 179 -4.93 12.67 -8.94
CA CYS A 179 -5.35 11.50 -9.70
C CYS A 179 -4.15 10.62 -10.00
N SER A 180 -3.97 9.61 -9.15
CA SER A 180 -2.87 8.67 -9.16
C SER A 180 -3.04 7.63 -10.27
N TYR A 181 -1.95 7.28 -10.96
CA TYR A 181 -2.00 6.34 -12.09
C TYR A 181 -0.92 5.27 -12.01
N ALA A 182 -1.21 4.13 -12.64
CA ALA A 182 -0.29 3.01 -12.77
C ALA A 182 0.49 3.06 -14.08
N CYS A 183 1.78 2.77 -14.01
CA CYS A 183 2.64 2.57 -15.18
C CYS A 183 2.91 1.08 -15.38
N PRO A 184 3.19 0.64 -16.63
CA PRO A 184 3.54 -0.75 -16.91
C PRO A 184 4.73 -1.27 -16.08
N PRO A 185 4.87 -2.60 -15.91
CA PRO A 185 6.02 -3.22 -15.27
C PRO A 185 7.37 -2.67 -15.79
N GLY A 186 8.28 -2.34 -14.87
CA GLY A 186 9.56 -1.70 -15.17
C GLY A 186 9.51 -0.16 -15.22
N TYR A 187 8.32 0.43 -15.22
CA TYR A 187 8.09 1.87 -15.16
C TYR A 187 7.46 2.30 -13.82
N GLN A 188 7.58 3.57 -13.51
CA GLN A 188 6.97 4.24 -12.36
C GLN A 188 6.46 5.60 -12.77
N LYS A 189 5.49 6.12 -12.02
CA LYS A 189 4.95 7.45 -12.27
C LYS A 189 6.03 8.51 -12.13
N SER A 190 5.84 9.65 -12.79
CA SER A 190 6.71 10.81 -12.63
C SER A 190 6.04 11.97 -11.88
N GLN A 191 4.72 11.91 -11.71
CA GLN A 191 3.93 13.02 -11.19
C GLN A 191 3.49 12.76 -9.74
N TRP A 192 3.82 13.70 -8.87
CA TRP A 192 3.38 13.79 -7.49
C TRP A 192 3.44 15.23 -7.02
N HIS A 193 2.71 15.57 -5.96
CA HIS A 193 2.68 16.92 -5.43
C HIS A 193 3.93 17.17 -4.55
N PRO A 194 4.57 18.36 -4.62
CA PRO A 194 5.72 18.67 -3.78
C PRO A 194 5.36 18.80 -2.29
N ARG A 195 4.14 19.27 -1.99
CA ARG A 195 3.61 19.31 -0.61
C ARG A 195 3.06 17.95 -0.24
N LYS A 196 3.40 17.51 0.98
CA LYS A 196 2.88 16.29 1.63
C LYS A 196 1.62 16.64 2.43
N GLY A 197 0.87 15.62 2.82
CA GLY A 197 -0.15 15.79 3.86
C GLY A 197 0.46 16.20 5.20
N SER A 198 -0.36 16.75 6.09
CA SER A 198 0.05 17.28 7.40
C SER A 198 0.71 16.23 8.30
N THR A 199 0.35 14.95 8.15
CA THR A 199 0.96 13.84 8.91
C THR A 199 2.16 13.21 8.18
N GLY A 200 2.38 13.63 6.93
CA GLY A 200 3.48 13.20 6.07
C GLY A 200 3.04 12.28 4.93
N GLU A 201 1.74 12.11 4.72
CA GLU A 201 1.18 11.31 3.63
C GLU A 201 1.79 11.72 2.28
N SER A 202 2.11 10.73 1.46
CA SER A 202 2.49 11.02 0.08
C SER A 202 1.28 11.46 -0.74
N VAL A 203 1.52 12.31 -1.74
CA VAL A 203 0.47 12.84 -2.60
C VAL A 203 0.90 12.65 -4.04
N GLY A 204 0.21 11.79 -4.78
CA GLY A 204 0.68 11.29 -6.08
C GLY A 204 -0.28 11.59 -7.21
N GLY A 205 0.24 11.59 -8.43
CA GLY A 205 -0.56 11.70 -9.65
C GLY A 205 -0.66 13.09 -10.24
N LEU A 206 -1.58 13.25 -11.19
CA LEU A 206 -1.92 14.50 -11.85
C LEU A 206 -2.90 15.31 -10.99
N GLU A 207 -2.87 16.63 -11.07
CA GLU A 207 -3.88 17.49 -10.44
C GLU A 207 -5.03 17.71 -11.43
N CYS A 208 -6.28 17.53 -11.00
CA CYS A 208 -7.41 18.04 -11.76
C CYS A 208 -7.65 19.51 -11.41
N LYS A 209 -7.44 20.40 -12.38
CA LYS A 209 -7.54 21.85 -12.19
C LYS A 209 -8.19 22.52 -13.38
N ASN A 210 -9.25 23.29 -13.12
CA ASN A 210 -10.11 23.91 -14.11
C ASN A 210 -10.67 22.89 -15.11
N GLY A 211 -11.07 21.72 -14.62
CA GLY A 211 -11.60 20.60 -15.41
C GLY A 211 -10.55 19.87 -16.26
N LYS A 212 -9.27 20.24 -16.16
CA LYS A 212 -8.18 19.67 -16.96
C LYS A 212 -7.11 19.00 -16.11
N LEU A 213 -6.52 17.93 -16.62
CA LEU A 213 -5.40 17.24 -15.99
C LEU A 213 -4.10 18.07 -16.11
N ARG A 214 -3.40 18.24 -14.99
CA ARG A 214 -2.16 18.99 -14.88
C ARG A 214 -1.01 18.17 -14.33
N LEU A 215 0.17 18.33 -14.91
CA LEU A 215 1.45 17.84 -14.39
C LEU A 215 1.77 18.52 -13.07
N THR A 216 2.27 17.75 -12.11
CA THR A 216 2.57 18.21 -10.76
C THR A 216 4.06 18.18 -10.45
N ASN A 217 4.85 17.52 -11.30
CA ASN A 217 6.30 17.41 -11.22
C ASN A 217 6.96 17.47 -12.62
N PRO A 218 6.74 18.56 -13.38
CA PRO A 218 7.28 18.70 -14.74
C PRO A 218 8.81 18.82 -14.79
N THR A 219 9.46 19.14 -13.67
CA THR A 219 10.93 19.24 -13.57
C THR A 219 11.59 17.87 -13.62
N LEU A 220 10.92 16.81 -13.14
CA LEU A 220 11.40 15.45 -13.29
C LEU A 220 11.15 14.92 -14.70
N SER A 221 9.93 15.10 -15.23
CA SER A 221 9.55 14.59 -16.54
C SER A 221 8.24 15.22 -17.04
N LYS A 222 8.13 15.39 -18.36
CA LYS A 222 6.87 15.68 -19.06
C LYS A 222 6.09 14.42 -19.46
N LYS A 223 6.73 13.25 -19.44
CA LYS A 223 6.10 11.94 -19.65
C LYS A 223 5.54 11.43 -18.33
N LEU A 224 4.37 10.78 -18.36
CA LEU A 224 3.72 10.25 -17.15
C LEU A 224 4.48 9.05 -16.56
N CYS A 225 5.02 8.17 -17.41
CA CYS A 225 5.74 6.98 -16.98
C CYS A 225 7.22 7.11 -17.29
N VAL A 226 8.06 6.91 -16.27
CA VAL A 226 9.52 6.91 -16.38
C VAL A 226 10.08 5.55 -15.98
N LYS A 227 11.17 5.13 -16.61
CA LYS A 227 11.79 3.83 -16.33
C LYS A 227 12.42 3.83 -14.94
N GLY A 228 12.29 2.73 -14.21
CA GLY A 228 13.12 2.49 -13.02
C GLY A 228 14.59 2.22 -13.40
N ALA A 229 15.43 2.00 -12.40
CA ALA A 229 16.83 1.62 -12.58
C ALA A 229 17.02 0.27 -13.31
N GLY A 230 16.00 -0.58 -13.35
CA GLY A 230 16.02 -1.90 -13.98
C GLY A 230 16.78 -2.95 -13.15
N GLY A 231 17.13 -4.07 -13.81
CA GLY A 231 17.97 -5.13 -13.25
C GLY A 231 17.28 -6.08 -12.27
N VAL A 232 15.97 -5.93 -12.03
CA VAL A 232 15.19 -6.81 -11.14
C VAL A 232 13.97 -7.36 -11.87
N LYS A 233 13.72 -8.65 -11.77
CA LYS A 233 12.64 -9.38 -12.46
C LYS A 233 11.88 -10.31 -11.52
N VAL A 234 10.69 -10.73 -11.93
CA VAL A 234 9.94 -11.87 -11.38
C VAL A 234 9.81 -12.91 -12.47
N LYS A 235 10.08 -14.18 -12.13
CA LYS A 235 9.85 -15.34 -12.99
C LYS A 235 8.92 -16.31 -12.28
N ASN A 236 7.82 -16.68 -12.94
CA ASN A 236 6.91 -17.69 -12.43
C ASN A 236 7.12 -19.01 -13.18
N THR A 237 7.53 -20.06 -12.47
CA THR A 237 7.69 -21.41 -13.04
C THR A 237 6.53 -22.35 -12.73
N MET A 238 5.54 -21.89 -11.98
CA MET A 238 4.34 -22.66 -11.64
C MET A 238 3.33 -22.65 -12.80
N SER A 239 2.32 -23.52 -12.71
CA SER A 239 1.21 -23.63 -13.68
C SER A 239 0.08 -22.62 -13.43
N GLU A 240 0.11 -21.89 -12.32
CA GLU A 240 -0.90 -20.91 -11.93
C GLU A 240 -0.32 -19.49 -11.99
N VAL A 241 -1.19 -18.50 -12.20
CA VAL A 241 -0.80 -17.09 -12.13
C VAL A 241 -0.44 -16.67 -10.71
N VAL A 242 0.44 -15.67 -10.58
CA VAL A 242 0.68 -14.98 -9.29
C VAL A 242 0.56 -13.47 -9.53
N SER A 243 -0.29 -12.81 -8.77
CA SER A 243 -0.40 -11.34 -8.80
C SER A 243 0.60 -10.71 -7.83
N VAL A 244 1.44 -9.83 -8.36
CA VAL A 244 2.43 -9.06 -7.62
C VAL A 244 2.03 -7.59 -7.69
N CYS A 245 1.55 -7.04 -6.58
CA CYS A 245 0.98 -5.70 -6.56
C CYS A 245 1.95 -4.72 -5.87
N ARG A 246 2.39 -3.67 -6.57
CA ARG A 246 3.24 -2.62 -5.98
C ARG A 246 2.38 -1.57 -5.29
N THR A 247 2.90 -1.03 -4.20
CA THR A 247 2.34 0.17 -3.56
C THR A 247 2.24 1.33 -4.56
N ASP A 248 1.11 2.02 -4.55
CA ASP A 248 0.87 3.29 -5.25
C ASP A 248 1.61 4.43 -4.55
N TYR A 249 2.93 4.48 -4.78
CA TYR A 249 3.82 5.38 -4.07
C TYR A 249 4.73 6.19 -5.01
N PRO A 250 4.77 7.53 -4.87
CA PRO A 250 3.89 8.36 -4.04
C PRO A 250 2.43 8.34 -4.51
N GLY A 251 1.47 8.46 -3.59
CA GLY A 251 0.05 8.36 -3.92
C GLY A 251 -0.80 7.90 -2.75
N THR A 252 -1.78 7.05 -3.05
CA THR A 252 -2.71 6.50 -2.04
C THR A 252 -2.07 5.48 -1.10
N GLU A 253 -0.84 5.04 -1.40
CA GLU A 253 -0.14 4.00 -0.64
C GLU A 253 -0.88 2.64 -0.62
N SER A 254 -1.87 2.47 -1.50
CA SER A 254 -2.57 1.21 -1.71
C SER A 254 -1.83 0.31 -2.70
N GLU A 255 -1.95 -1.00 -2.55
CA GLU A 255 -1.28 -2.03 -3.34
C GLU A 255 -1.98 -2.27 -4.69
N THR A 256 -2.15 -1.19 -5.45
CA THR A 256 -2.99 -1.21 -6.65
C THR A 256 -2.22 -1.38 -7.94
N ILE A 257 -0.90 -1.13 -7.95
CA ILE A 257 -0.12 -1.16 -9.19
C ILE A 257 0.18 -2.61 -9.59
N PRO A 258 -0.41 -3.13 -10.68
CA PRO A 258 -0.43 -4.56 -10.91
C PRO A 258 0.78 -5.06 -11.73
N LEU A 259 1.24 -6.26 -11.40
CA LEU A 259 2.01 -7.13 -12.28
C LEU A 259 1.42 -8.53 -12.19
N LEU A 260 1.04 -9.10 -13.33
CA LEU A 260 0.57 -10.48 -13.42
C LEU A 260 1.70 -11.38 -13.88
N ALA A 261 2.20 -12.23 -12.99
CA ALA A 261 3.20 -13.24 -13.33
C ALA A 261 2.48 -14.50 -13.85
N SER A 262 2.21 -14.53 -15.16
CA SER A 262 1.63 -15.69 -15.83
C SER A 262 2.56 -16.92 -15.79
N PRO A 263 2.03 -18.15 -15.93
CA PRO A 263 2.85 -19.36 -16.02
C PRO A 263 3.98 -19.24 -17.05
N GLY A 264 5.21 -19.57 -16.63
CA GLY A 264 6.42 -19.50 -17.47
C GLY A 264 6.92 -18.09 -17.78
N SER A 265 6.20 -17.03 -17.40
CA SER A 265 6.57 -15.66 -17.74
C SER A 265 7.76 -15.15 -16.92
N THR A 266 8.48 -14.18 -17.49
CA THR A 266 9.48 -13.39 -16.79
C THR A 266 9.19 -11.92 -17.05
N ASN A 267 8.90 -11.16 -16.00
CA ASN A 267 8.46 -9.76 -16.09
C ASN A 267 9.43 -8.86 -15.30
N PRO A 268 9.72 -7.64 -15.79
CA PRO A 268 10.52 -6.69 -15.04
C PRO A 268 9.77 -6.17 -13.81
N LEU A 269 10.48 -6.02 -12.69
CA LEU A 269 10.04 -5.17 -11.59
C LEU A 269 10.64 -3.78 -11.74
N THR A 270 9.90 -2.77 -11.33
CA THR A 270 10.43 -1.42 -11.25
C THR A 270 11.33 -1.30 -10.03
N CYS A 271 12.56 -0.83 -10.25
CA CYS A 271 13.53 -0.56 -9.18
C CYS A 271 13.71 0.96 -9.04
N PRO A 272 13.15 1.62 -8.01
CA PRO A 272 13.39 3.04 -7.79
C PRO A 272 14.85 3.30 -7.42
N ASP A 273 15.43 4.35 -8.00
CA ASP A 273 16.74 4.86 -7.59
C ASP A 273 16.56 6.01 -6.59
N ALA A 274 16.95 5.80 -5.33
CA ALA A 274 16.81 6.75 -4.25
C ALA A 274 17.61 8.05 -4.46
N GLY A 275 18.60 8.05 -5.36
CA GLY A 275 19.37 9.22 -5.73
C GLY A 275 18.60 10.19 -6.62
N THR A 276 17.75 9.67 -7.51
CA THR A 276 17.12 10.44 -8.59
C THR A 276 15.59 10.46 -8.55
N TYR A 277 14.97 9.60 -7.73
CA TYR A 277 13.52 9.49 -7.64
C TYR A 277 12.96 10.07 -6.33
N TYR A 278 11.69 9.78 -6.03
CA TYR A 278 10.94 10.31 -4.90
C TYR A 278 11.65 10.13 -3.55
N LYS A 279 11.63 11.20 -2.74
CA LYS A 279 12.13 11.19 -1.35
C LYS A 279 11.01 11.51 -0.38
N TRP A 280 10.93 10.74 0.69
CA TRP A 280 9.97 10.96 1.76
C TRP A 280 10.60 11.73 2.92
N LYS A 281 10.21 12.98 3.15
CA LYS A 281 10.85 13.87 4.15
C LYS A 281 12.38 13.87 4.01
N ASN A 282 12.87 14.00 2.77
CA ASN A 282 14.29 13.89 2.37
C ASN A 282 14.94 12.51 2.58
N MET A 283 14.19 11.50 3.01
CA MET A 283 14.68 10.15 3.16
C MET A 283 14.53 9.35 1.86
N PRO A 284 15.51 8.47 1.55
CA PRO A 284 15.43 7.48 0.48
C PRO A 284 14.13 6.69 0.50
N THR A 285 13.66 6.29 -0.68
CA THR A 285 12.51 5.40 -0.82
C THR A 285 12.87 4.20 -1.69
N SER A 286 12.11 3.12 -1.53
CA SER A 286 12.20 1.89 -2.31
C SER A 286 10.79 1.48 -2.75
N ALA A 287 10.71 0.47 -3.61
CA ALA A 287 9.44 -0.15 -3.96
C ALA A 287 9.18 -1.36 -3.05
N GLN A 288 7.94 -1.47 -2.60
CA GLN A 288 7.40 -2.66 -1.96
C GLN A 288 6.38 -3.31 -2.88
N TYR A 289 6.48 -4.62 -3.03
CA TYR A 289 5.56 -5.44 -3.80
C TYR A 289 4.93 -6.48 -2.90
N TYR A 290 3.67 -6.79 -3.15
CA TYR A 290 2.84 -7.70 -2.37
C TYR A 290 2.57 -8.94 -3.22
N VAL A 291 3.08 -10.08 -2.77
CA VAL A 291 2.97 -11.35 -3.46
C VAL A 291 1.73 -12.08 -2.94
N ASN A 292 0.73 -12.16 -3.81
CA ASN A 292 -0.56 -12.78 -3.47
C ASN A 292 -0.49 -14.31 -3.66
N PRO A 293 -1.42 -15.07 -3.05
CA PRO A 293 -1.59 -16.49 -3.33
C PRO A 293 -1.68 -16.79 -4.83
N LYS A 294 -1.16 -17.95 -5.24
CA LYS A 294 -1.27 -18.42 -6.63
C LYS A 294 -2.73 -18.65 -7.01
N GLY A 295 -3.04 -18.49 -8.29
CA GLY A 295 -4.39 -18.61 -8.83
C GLY A 295 -5.26 -17.35 -8.69
N ILE A 296 -4.81 -16.33 -7.96
CA ILE A 296 -5.54 -15.06 -7.80
C ILE A 296 -5.06 -14.03 -8.84
N GLY A 297 -5.99 -13.56 -9.68
CA GLY A 297 -5.74 -12.55 -10.71
C GLY A 297 -5.68 -11.11 -10.16
N ILE A 298 -5.13 -10.20 -10.96
CA ILE A 298 -4.85 -8.81 -10.55
C ILE A 298 -6.09 -8.00 -10.16
N LYS A 299 -7.25 -8.29 -10.76
CA LYS A 299 -8.51 -7.59 -10.47
C LYS A 299 -9.01 -7.87 -9.05
N GLU A 300 -8.70 -9.05 -8.53
CA GLU A 300 -9.01 -9.42 -7.15
C GLU A 300 -7.86 -9.05 -6.20
N ALA A 301 -6.61 -9.30 -6.61
CA ALA A 301 -5.43 -9.12 -5.77
C ALA A 301 -4.96 -7.68 -5.59
N CYS A 302 -4.95 -6.86 -6.64
CA CYS A 302 -4.34 -5.53 -6.62
C CYS A 302 -5.39 -4.46 -6.32
N GLN A 303 -5.93 -4.53 -5.11
CA GLN A 303 -6.86 -3.58 -4.50
C GLN A 303 -6.72 -3.65 -2.98
N TRP A 304 -7.27 -2.66 -2.27
CA TRP A 304 -7.29 -2.68 -0.82
C TRP A 304 -8.26 -3.77 -0.31
N GLY A 305 -7.80 -4.63 0.58
CA GLY A 305 -8.54 -5.74 1.16
C GLY A 305 -9.12 -5.44 2.55
N ASP A 306 -10.17 -6.17 2.92
CA ASP A 306 -10.85 -6.05 4.22
C ASP A 306 -10.33 -7.03 5.29
N GLY A 307 -9.34 -7.85 4.96
CA GLY A 307 -8.73 -8.85 5.84
C GLY A 307 -9.41 -10.21 5.82
N SER A 308 -10.51 -10.37 5.07
CA SER A 308 -11.19 -11.67 4.91
C SER A 308 -10.38 -12.68 4.08
N LYS A 309 -9.43 -12.19 3.28
CA LYS A 309 -8.55 -12.98 2.41
C LYS A 309 -7.11 -12.44 2.48
N PRO A 310 -6.09 -13.31 2.32
CA PRO A 310 -4.70 -12.90 2.31
C PRO A 310 -4.29 -12.29 0.95
N ILE A 311 -4.94 -11.21 0.55
CA ILE A 311 -4.73 -10.53 -0.74
C ILE A 311 -4.58 -9.01 -0.55
N GLY A 312 -4.00 -8.32 -1.54
CA GLY A 312 -3.79 -6.88 -1.49
C GLY A 312 -2.86 -6.48 -0.35
N ASN A 313 -3.28 -5.51 0.47
CA ASN A 313 -2.57 -5.12 1.68
C ASN A 313 -2.40 -6.27 2.69
N TRP A 314 -3.21 -7.32 2.61
CA TRP A 314 -3.12 -8.54 3.43
C TRP A 314 -2.34 -9.68 2.77
N ALA A 315 -1.66 -9.43 1.65
CA ALA A 315 -0.84 -10.45 1.01
C ALA A 315 0.26 -10.95 1.98
N PRO A 316 0.54 -12.26 2.04
CA PRO A 316 1.47 -12.84 3.02
C PRO A 316 2.91 -12.31 2.96
N ILE A 317 3.43 -12.10 1.74
CA ILE A 317 4.85 -11.82 1.50
C ILE A 317 5.03 -10.51 0.77
N ASN A 318 6.03 -9.76 1.20
CA ASN A 318 6.52 -8.59 0.52
C ASN A 318 7.89 -8.82 -0.15
N LEU A 319 8.07 -8.19 -1.30
CA LEU A 319 9.37 -8.03 -1.95
C LEU A 319 9.78 -6.56 -1.85
N GLY A 320 10.97 -6.30 -1.32
CA GLY A 320 11.56 -4.96 -1.29
C GLY A 320 12.55 -4.81 -2.44
N VAL A 321 12.48 -3.70 -3.18
CA VAL A 321 13.38 -3.42 -4.30
C VAL A 321 13.78 -1.96 -4.29
N GLY A 322 15.08 -1.66 -4.25
CA GLY A 322 15.56 -0.28 -4.37
C GLY A 322 17.03 -0.19 -4.73
N LYS A 323 17.39 0.90 -5.41
CA LYS A 323 18.78 1.25 -5.73
C LYS A 323 19.20 2.49 -4.97
N LYS A 324 20.41 2.48 -4.43
CA LYS A 324 21.02 3.63 -3.75
C LYS A 324 22.53 3.57 -3.95
N ASP A 325 23.14 4.70 -4.30
CA ASP A 325 24.59 4.85 -4.46
C ASP A 325 25.21 3.78 -5.37
N GLY A 326 24.50 3.46 -6.47
CA GLY A 326 24.92 2.44 -7.45
C GLY A 326 24.59 0.99 -7.07
N ALA A 327 24.26 0.71 -5.81
CA ALA A 327 23.93 -0.63 -5.32
C ALA A 327 22.42 -0.90 -5.33
N THR A 328 22.03 -2.07 -5.84
CA THR A 328 20.63 -2.54 -5.77
C THR A 328 20.47 -3.51 -4.60
N TRP A 329 19.46 -3.29 -3.78
CA TRP A 329 19.08 -4.12 -2.64
C TRP A 329 17.71 -4.73 -2.89
N ILE A 330 17.62 -6.04 -2.66
CA ILE A 330 16.39 -6.81 -2.85
C ILE A 330 16.13 -7.74 -1.66
N SER A 331 14.88 -7.81 -1.23
CA SER A 331 14.48 -8.57 -0.05
C SER A 331 13.22 -9.41 -0.28
N ILE A 332 13.05 -10.43 0.56
CA ILE A 332 11.80 -11.18 0.75
C ILE A 332 11.51 -11.13 2.25
N PHE A 333 10.33 -10.67 2.64
CA PHE A 333 9.97 -10.57 4.06
C PHE A 333 8.47 -10.80 4.28
N GLN A 334 8.12 -11.23 5.48
CA GLN A 334 6.73 -11.38 5.90
C GLN A 334 6.07 -10.00 5.99
N ASN A 335 4.82 -9.89 5.55
CA ASN A 335 4.01 -8.69 5.73
C ASN A 335 3.54 -8.53 7.19
N LYS A 336 4.49 -8.31 8.10
CA LYS A 336 4.22 -8.04 9.52
C LYS A 336 4.11 -6.52 9.77
N PRO A 337 3.32 -6.11 10.77
CA PRO A 337 2.45 -6.95 11.62
C PRO A 337 1.09 -7.29 10.98
N THR A 338 0.84 -6.86 9.74
CA THR A 338 -0.44 -6.99 9.04
C THR A 338 -0.99 -8.41 9.00
N THR A 339 -0.14 -9.40 8.65
CA THR A 339 -0.58 -10.80 8.55
C THR A 339 0.53 -11.79 8.89
N ASN A 340 0.11 -12.92 9.45
CA ASN A 340 0.97 -14.11 9.66
C ASN A 340 0.66 -15.24 8.67
N GLU A 341 -0.26 -15.02 7.73
CA GLU A 341 -0.56 -15.95 6.65
C GLU A 341 0.69 -16.27 5.84
N LYS A 342 0.71 -17.45 5.22
CA LYS A 342 1.88 -17.99 4.52
C LYS A 342 1.51 -18.35 3.09
N LEU A 343 2.44 -18.10 2.16
CA LEU A 343 2.33 -18.63 0.80
C LEU A 343 2.69 -20.11 0.80
N ASP A 344 2.03 -20.87 -0.06
CA ASP A 344 2.21 -22.31 -0.28
C ASP A 344 3.15 -22.62 -1.45
N PHE A 345 3.96 -21.65 -1.87
CA PHE A 345 4.97 -21.79 -2.91
C PHE A 345 6.28 -21.10 -2.51
N LYS A 346 7.37 -21.50 -3.16
CA LYS A 346 8.71 -21.01 -2.85
C LYS A 346 8.99 -19.71 -3.61
N ILE A 347 9.71 -18.79 -2.96
CA ILE A 347 10.28 -17.60 -3.62
C ILE A 347 11.78 -17.61 -3.39
N GLU A 348 12.57 -17.58 -4.46
CA GLU A 348 14.03 -17.56 -4.36
C GLU A 348 14.62 -16.40 -5.17
N ILE A 349 15.52 -15.63 -4.56
CA ILE A 349 16.31 -14.64 -5.28
C ILE A 349 17.46 -15.35 -5.98
N LYS A 350 17.51 -15.26 -7.31
CA LYS A 350 18.62 -15.73 -8.15
C LYS A 350 19.26 -14.57 -8.90
N GLY A 351 20.57 -14.59 -9.06
CA GLY A 351 21.31 -13.59 -9.81
C GLY A 351 22.77 -14.00 -9.98
N ASP A 352 23.48 -13.36 -10.90
CA ASP A 352 24.84 -13.75 -11.28
C ASP A 352 25.85 -13.47 -10.15
N ASN A 353 25.65 -12.39 -9.39
CA ASN A 353 26.57 -11.97 -8.34
C ASN A 353 25.79 -11.29 -7.19
N LEU A 354 25.42 -12.09 -6.18
CA LEU A 354 24.68 -11.65 -5.00
C LEU A 354 25.60 -11.69 -3.77
N SER A 355 25.40 -10.77 -2.82
CA SER A 355 26.14 -10.75 -1.55
C SER A 355 25.83 -11.95 -0.63
N GLY A 356 24.85 -12.78 -0.99
CA GLY A 356 24.41 -13.94 -0.23
C GLY A 356 23.22 -14.62 -0.89
N SER A 357 22.50 -15.43 -0.11
CA SER A 357 21.26 -16.09 -0.54
C SER A 357 20.06 -15.53 0.21
N CYS A 358 18.89 -15.59 -0.43
CA CYS A 358 17.61 -15.27 0.20
C CYS A 358 16.49 -16.06 -0.48
N ARG A 359 15.81 -16.91 0.29
CA ARG A 359 14.61 -17.63 -0.16
C ARG A 359 13.55 -17.71 0.92
N TYR A 360 12.29 -17.71 0.52
CA TYR A 360 11.13 -18.07 1.32
C TYR A 360 10.67 -19.48 0.91
N GLU A 361 10.43 -20.35 1.90
CA GLU A 361 9.97 -21.72 1.69
C GLU A 361 9.28 -22.23 2.96
N ASN A 362 8.08 -22.79 2.84
CA ASN A 362 7.33 -23.41 3.96
C ASN A 362 7.21 -22.52 5.20
N GLY A 363 6.96 -21.22 4.99
CA GLY A 363 6.74 -20.25 6.07
C GLY A 363 8.00 -19.68 6.72
N LEU A 364 9.19 -20.10 6.28
CA LEU A 364 10.50 -19.64 6.77
C LEU A 364 11.30 -18.92 5.68
N PHE A 365 12.17 -18.02 6.12
CA PHE A 365 13.11 -17.29 5.28
C PHE A 365 14.52 -17.82 5.53
N TYR A 366 15.22 -18.23 4.49
CA TYR A 366 16.57 -18.77 4.54
C TYR A 366 17.54 -17.80 3.90
N SER A 367 18.64 -17.52 4.59
CA SER A 367 19.76 -16.72 4.13
C SER A 367 21.08 -17.48 4.28
N ALA A 368 22.18 -16.84 3.93
CA ALA A 368 23.53 -17.37 4.17
C ALA A 368 23.83 -17.62 5.66
N THR A 369 23.11 -16.98 6.58
CA THR A 369 23.34 -17.05 8.02
C THR A 369 22.37 -17.98 8.77
N GLY A 370 21.43 -18.63 8.08
CA GLY A 370 20.47 -19.55 8.66
C GLY A 370 19.03 -19.26 8.24
N SER A 371 18.06 -19.68 9.06
CA SER A 371 16.63 -19.47 8.81
C SER A 371 15.97 -18.63 9.90
N ASN A 372 14.99 -17.81 9.54
CA ASN A 372 14.19 -16.99 10.46
C ASN A 372 12.73 -16.84 9.97
N SER A 373 11.90 -16.14 10.76
CA SER A 373 10.47 -15.94 10.48
C SER A 373 10.10 -14.58 9.89
N ASP A 374 11.09 -13.72 9.62
CA ASP A 374 10.86 -12.30 9.33
C ASP A 374 11.23 -11.94 7.90
N GLY A 375 12.42 -12.32 7.44
CA GLY A 375 12.86 -12.00 6.08
C GLY A 375 14.35 -12.20 5.83
N CYS A 376 14.75 -11.90 4.61
CA CYS A 376 16.14 -11.83 4.19
C CYS A 376 16.32 -10.75 3.13
N THR A 377 17.54 -10.20 3.04
CA THR A 377 17.91 -9.17 2.07
C THR A 377 19.27 -9.52 1.47
N VAL A 378 19.45 -9.27 0.19
CA VAL A 378 20.74 -9.38 -0.50
C VAL A 378 21.01 -8.13 -1.33
N GLN A 379 22.29 -7.84 -1.53
CA GLN A 379 22.77 -6.85 -2.47
C GLN A 379 23.05 -7.53 -3.82
N VAL A 380 22.61 -6.90 -4.91
CA VAL A 380 23.02 -7.28 -6.27
C VAL A 380 24.33 -6.55 -6.57
N MET A 381 25.44 -7.28 -6.53
CA MET A 381 26.79 -6.73 -6.69
C MET A 381 27.09 -6.40 -8.16
N SER A 382 26.56 -7.19 -9.08
CA SER A 382 26.60 -6.94 -10.53
C SER A 382 25.54 -7.78 -11.26
N GLY A 383 25.22 -7.40 -12.50
CA GLY A 383 24.26 -8.12 -13.33
C GLY A 383 22.81 -7.85 -12.92
N GLU A 384 21.95 -8.85 -13.14
CA GLU A 384 20.53 -8.78 -12.81
C GLU A 384 20.16 -9.79 -11.71
N ALA A 385 19.03 -9.55 -11.06
CA ALA A 385 18.44 -10.48 -10.11
C ALA A 385 16.97 -10.77 -10.45
N THR A 386 16.54 -11.98 -10.14
CA THR A 386 15.19 -12.48 -10.42
C THR A 386 14.62 -13.15 -9.18
N TYR A 387 13.43 -12.73 -8.77
CA TYR A 387 12.59 -13.51 -7.86
C TYR A 387 11.97 -14.67 -8.64
N VAL A 388 12.28 -15.90 -8.28
CA VAL A 388 11.74 -17.10 -8.90
C VAL A 388 10.65 -17.68 -8.02
N PHE A 389 9.43 -17.77 -8.53
CA PHE A 389 8.29 -18.44 -7.89
C PHE A 389 8.20 -19.88 -8.42
N SER A 390 8.22 -20.88 -7.53
CA SER A 390 8.32 -22.30 -7.91
C SER A 390 7.56 -23.24 -6.99
#